data_AF-A0A9D4CZJ3-F1
#
_entry.id   AF-A0A9D4CZJ3-F1
#
_cell.length_a   1.000
_cell.length_b   1.000
_cell.length_c   1.000
_cell.angle_alpha   90.00
_cell.angle_beta   90.00
_cell.angle_gamma   90.00
#
_symmetry.space_group_name_H-M   'P 1'
#
loop_
_entity.id
_entity.type
_entity.pdbx_description
1 polymer ?
#
loop_
_entity_poly.entity_id
_entity_poly.type
_entity_poly.pdbx_seq_one_letter_code
_entity_poly.pdbx_strand_id
1 'polypeptide(L)'
;MTLSTHIAPQPMVTFLDRSNIPYTTQRYRKRKLEMEKEGITKRKYDRKKVPVCKQCGQDRIPPDHVQYFMNWFCRSTATQSFEDWKTEIMKKGYGKKPRK
;
A
#
# COMPACT_ATOMS: atom_id res chain seq x y z
N MET A 1 -46.55 15.70 32.52
CA MET A 1 -45.41 14.80 32.20
C MET A 1 -45.19 14.83 30.69
N THR A 2 -44.27 15.67 30.22
CA THR A 2 -44.00 15.84 28.77
C THR A 2 -42.76 15.01 28.41
N LEU A 3 -42.97 13.90 27.69
CA LEU A 3 -41.88 13.08 27.15
C LEU A 3 -41.27 13.82 25.95
N SER A 4 -40.10 14.45 26.18
CA SER A 4 -39.29 15.06 25.13
C SER A 4 -38.50 13.97 24.41
N THR A 5 -39.06 13.44 23.33
CA THR A 5 -38.40 12.46 22.45
C THR A 5 -37.30 13.17 21.67
N HIS A 6 -36.05 13.04 22.10
CA HIS A 6 -34.89 13.44 21.31
C HIS A 6 -34.74 12.50 20.11
N ILE A 7 -35.21 12.93 18.94
CA ILE A 7 -34.91 12.27 17.66
C ILE A 7 -33.46 12.57 17.33
N ALA A 8 -32.59 11.56 17.47
CA ALA A 8 -31.21 11.64 17.00
C ALA A 8 -31.21 11.89 15.48
N PRO A 9 -30.41 12.83 14.96
CA PRO A 9 -30.28 13.01 13.52
C PRO A 9 -29.66 11.73 12.95
N GLN A 10 -30.44 11.00 12.15
CA GLN A 10 -29.92 9.86 11.39
C GLN A 10 -28.80 10.36 10.48
N PRO A 11 -27.68 9.61 10.33
CA PRO A 11 -26.65 9.98 9.38
C PRO A 11 -27.27 9.98 7.98
N MET A 12 -27.38 11.18 7.39
CA MET A 12 -27.81 11.40 6.03
C MET A 12 -26.97 10.53 5.09
N VAL A 13 -27.59 9.45 4.61
CA VAL A 13 -27.00 8.56 3.62
C VAL A 13 -26.89 9.37 2.35
N THR A 14 -25.67 9.77 2.00
CA THR A 14 -25.40 10.46 0.74
C THR A 14 -25.77 9.51 -0.40
N PHE A 15 -26.91 9.78 -1.05
CA PHE A 15 -27.30 9.11 -2.28
C PHE A 15 -26.32 9.54 -3.38
N LEU A 16 -25.16 8.87 -3.43
CA LEU A 16 -24.27 8.93 -4.58
C LEU A 16 -25.08 8.50 -5.80
N ASP A 17 -25.32 9.43 -6.70
CA ASP A 17 -25.94 9.23 -8.00
C ASP A 17 -25.38 7.95 -8.65
N ARG A 18 -26.24 6.95 -8.76
CA ARG A 18 -25.86 5.60 -9.21
C ARG A 18 -25.57 5.55 -10.71
N SER A 19 -25.90 6.61 -11.45
CA SER A 19 -25.81 6.66 -12.92
C SER A 19 -24.36 6.73 -13.45
N ASN A 20 -23.39 7.15 -12.62
CA ASN A 20 -21.99 7.35 -13.04
C ASN A 20 -21.00 6.32 -12.46
N ILE A 21 -21.49 5.21 -11.90
CA ILE A 21 -20.63 4.18 -11.30
C ILE A 21 -20.42 3.04 -12.29
N PRO A 22 -19.18 2.74 -12.72
CA PRO A 22 -18.91 1.61 -13.59
C PRO A 22 -19.47 0.30 -13.03
N TYR A 23 -20.00 -0.55 -13.90
CA TYR A 23 -20.62 -1.83 -13.54
C TYR A 23 -19.76 -2.68 -12.58
N THR A 24 -18.44 -2.71 -12.80
CA THR A 24 -17.47 -3.44 -11.97
C THR A 24 -17.48 -2.96 -10.51
N THR A 25 -17.60 -1.65 -10.30
CA THR A 25 -17.69 -1.03 -8.97
C THR A 25 -19.00 -1.39 -8.29
N GLN A 26 -20.13 -1.38 -9.03
CA GLN A 26 -21.42 -1.79 -8.49
C GLN A 26 -21.40 -3.25 -8.03
N ARG A 27 -20.86 -4.16 -8.86
CA ARG A 27 -20.73 -5.58 -8.53
C ARG A 27 -19.83 -5.81 -7.31
N TYR A 28 -18.72 -5.07 -7.21
CA TYR A 28 -17.84 -5.12 -6.04
C TYR A 28 -18.58 -4.69 -4.76
N ARG A 29 -19.32 -3.57 -4.82
CA ARG A 29 -20.10 -3.07 -3.66
C ARG A 29 -21.15 -4.09 -3.22
N LYS A 30 -21.89 -4.69 -4.16
CA LYS A 30 -22.87 -5.75 -3.85
C LYS A 30 -22.21 -6.93 -3.12
N ARG A 31 -21.10 -7.45 -3.66
CA ARG A 31 -20.35 -8.55 -3.03
C ARG A 31 -19.82 -8.17 -1.64
N LYS A 32 -19.38 -6.93 -1.45
CA LYS A 32 -18.93 -6.44 -0.15
C LYS A 32 -20.05 -6.47 0.89
N LEU A 33 -21.24 -5.98 0.52
CA LEU A 33 -22.43 -6.01 1.38
C LEU A 33 -22.88 -7.44 1.70
N GLU A 34 -22.82 -8.36 0.73
CA GLU A 34 -23.14 -9.79 0.94
C GLU A 34 -22.16 -10.43 1.93
N MET A 35 -20.85 -10.23 1.75
CA MET A 35 -19.84 -10.72 2.69
C MET A 35 -20.02 -10.13 4.10
N GLU A 36 -20.38 -8.86 4.23
CA GLU A 36 -20.68 -8.22 5.52
C GLU A 36 -21.91 -8.85 6.19
N LYS A 37 -22.97 -9.16 5.42
CA LYS A 37 -24.17 -9.87 5.93
C LYS A 37 -23.87 -11.31 6.36
N GLU A 38 -23.03 -12.01 5.61
CA GLU A 38 -22.58 -13.37 5.90
C GLU A 38 -21.54 -13.43 7.04
N GLY A 39 -21.15 -12.27 7.60
CA GLY A 39 -20.14 -12.19 8.66
C GLY A 39 -18.71 -12.53 8.19
N ILE A 40 -18.49 -12.61 6.87
CA ILE A 40 -17.19 -12.93 6.27
C ILE A 40 -16.26 -11.73 6.43
N THR A 41 -15.50 -11.73 7.52
CA THR A 41 -14.52 -10.68 7.82
C THR A 41 -13.20 -11.00 7.13
N LYS A 42 -12.76 -10.11 6.24
CA LYS A 42 -11.40 -10.16 5.68
C LYS A 42 -10.41 -9.66 6.71
N ARG A 43 -9.24 -10.30 6.82
CA ARG A 43 -8.13 -9.81 7.65
C ARG A 43 -7.85 -8.34 7.31
N LYS A 44 -7.92 -7.48 8.32
CA LYS A 44 -7.54 -6.07 8.18
C LYS A 44 -6.08 -6.00 7.72
N TYR A 45 -5.82 -5.20 6.68
CA TYR A 45 -4.46 -4.97 6.24
C TYR A 45 -3.78 -4.00 7.21
N ASP A 46 -2.78 -4.49 7.93
CA ASP A 46 -1.87 -3.66 8.71
C ASP A 46 -0.60 -3.42 7.89
N ARG A 47 -0.27 -2.15 7.67
CA ARG A 47 0.96 -1.77 6.95
C ARG A 47 2.17 -2.21 7.78
N LYS A 48 3.09 -2.94 7.15
CA LYS A 48 4.34 -3.36 7.79
C LYS A 48 5.23 -2.16 8.12
N LYS A 49 6.01 -2.27 9.20
CA LYS A 49 7.05 -1.29 9.56
C LYS A 49 8.11 -1.20 8.44
N VAL A 50 8.79 -0.06 8.37
CA VAL A 50 9.91 0.16 7.44
C VAL A 50 11.02 -0.87 7.76
N PRO A 51 11.60 -1.54 6.74
CA PRO A 51 12.68 -2.49 6.98
C PRO A 51 13.98 -1.80 7.41
N VAL A 52 14.75 -2.44 8.28
CA VAL A 52 16.07 -1.96 8.72
C VAL A 52 17.17 -2.38 7.73
N CYS A 53 18.14 -1.50 7.50
CA CYS A 53 19.34 -1.77 6.72
C CYS A 53 20.31 -2.63 7.53
N LYS A 54 20.78 -3.74 6.93
CA LYS A 54 21.73 -4.64 7.59
C LYS A 54 23.15 -4.06 7.68
N GLN A 55 23.47 -3.06 6.87
CA GLN A 55 24.81 -2.48 6.80
C GLN A 55 25.01 -1.39 7.85
N CYS A 56 24.03 -0.49 8.03
CA CYS A 56 24.14 0.64 8.96
C CYS A 56 23.19 0.57 10.17
N GLY A 57 22.27 -0.39 10.20
CA GLY A 57 21.31 -0.55 11.30
C GLY A 57 20.17 0.48 11.33
N GLN A 58 20.12 1.41 10.38
CA GLN A 58 19.06 2.42 10.28
C GLN A 58 17.90 1.97 9.38
N ASP A 59 16.75 2.62 9.49
CA ASP A 59 15.60 2.36 8.62
C ASP A 59 15.93 2.63 7.14
N ARG A 60 15.44 1.79 6.24
CA ARG A 60 15.62 1.94 4.78
C ARG A 60 14.72 3.04 4.22
N ILE A 61 15.12 4.27 4.50
CA ILE A 61 14.41 5.48 4.09
C ILE A 61 15.28 6.23 3.06
N PRO A 62 14.70 6.72 1.95
CA PRO A 62 15.39 7.64 1.04
C PRO A 62 15.69 8.99 1.73
N PRO A 63 16.81 9.68 1.42
CA PRO A 63 17.72 9.43 0.29
C PRO A 63 18.90 8.50 0.62
N ASP A 64 19.06 8.08 1.88
CA ASP A 64 20.22 7.31 2.33
C ASP A 64 20.17 5.86 1.85
N HIS A 65 18.96 5.33 1.68
CA HIS A 65 18.73 3.99 1.13
C HIS A 65 17.99 4.07 -0.18
N VAL A 66 18.61 3.59 -1.24
CA VAL A 66 18.02 3.58 -2.59
C VAL A 66 17.89 2.15 -3.07
N GLN A 67 16.69 1.78 -3.52
CA GLN A 67 16.43 0.45 -4.05
C GLN A 67 16.66 0.40 -5.56
N TYR A 68 17.34 -0.63 -6.04
CA TYR A 68 17.43 -0.97 -7.46
C TYR A 68 17.31 -2.48 -7.67
N PHE A 69 16.28 -2.92 -8.39
CA PHE A 69 15.97 -4.34 -8.66
C PHE A 69 16.16 -5.24 -7.42
N MET A 70 15.43 -4.92 -6.34
CA MET A 70 15.45 -5.69 -5.08
C MET A 70 16.78 -5.65 -4.30
N ASN A 71 17.83 -5.05 -4.86
CA ASN A 71 19.05 -4.68 -4.15
C ASN A 71 18.88 -3.30 -3.49
N TRP A 72 19.51 -3.10 -2.34
CA TRP A 72 19.49 -1.85 -1.60
C TRP A 72 20.90 -1.26 -1.54
N PHE A 73 21.04 -0.02 -1.99
CA PHE A 73 22.21 0.80 -1.79
C PHE A 73 22.10 1.52 -0.45
N CYS A 74 23.18 1.54 0.32
CA CYS A 74 23.28 2.24 1.59
C CYS A 74 24.37 3.30 1.47
N ARG A 75 23.98 4.57 1.47
CA ARG A 75 24.88 5.71 1.30
C ARG A 75 25.92 5.82 2.41
N SER A 76 25.56 5.47 3.64
CA SER A 76 26.45 5.62 4.80
C SER A 76 27.61 4.63 4.81
N THR A 77 27.46 3.47 4.17
CA THR A 77 28.48 2.40 4.14
C THR A 77 29.10 2.21 2.77
N ALA A 78 28.55 2.83 1.73
CA ALA A 78 29.06 2.69 0.38
C ALA A 78 30.33 3.52 0.18
N THR A 79 31.38 2.88 -0.33
CA THR A 79 32.61 3.55 -0.77
C THR A 79 32.43 4.24 -2.13
N GLN A 80 31.60 3.66 -3.00
CA GLN A 80 31.35 4.13 -4.35
C GLN A 80 30.03 4.91 -4.46
N SER A 81 29.89 5.68 -5.55
CA SER A 81 28.66 6.40 -5.82
C SER A 81 27.49 5.46 -6.13
N PHE A 82 26.26 5.97 -6.01
CA PHE A 82 25.06 5.20 -6.36
C PHE A 82 25.07 4.77 -7.83
N GLU A 83 25.51 5.63 -8.74
CA GLU A 83 25.55 5.31 -10.17
C GLU A 83 26.58 4.21 -10.47
N ASP A 84 27.77 4.28 -9.87
CA ASP A 84 28.78 3.22 -10.04
C ASP A 84 28.28 1.88 -9.53
N TRP A 85 27.71 1.86 -8.31
CA TRP A 85 27.05 0.69 -7.75
C TRP A 85 25.93 0.15 -8.63
N LYS A 86 25.08 1.02 -9.15
CA LYS A 86 23.97 0.62 -10.04
C LYS A 86 24.50 0.01 -11.34
N THR A 87 25.55 0.57 -11.96
CA THR A 87 26.15 -0.02 -13.16
C THR A 87 26.73 -1.40 -12.90
N GLU A 88 27.34 -1.65 -11.74
CA GLU A 88 27.82 -2.98 -11.34
C GLU A 88 26.67 -3.97 -11.15
N ILE A 89 25.59 -3.56 -10.49
CA ILE A 89 24.39 -4.38 -10.34
C ILE A 89 23.79 -4.71 -11.72
N MET A 90 23.76 -3.77 -12.65
CA MET A 90 23.31 -4.01 -14.03
C MET A 90 24.23 -4.98 -14.79
N LYS A 91 25.56 -4.88 -14.63
CA LYS A 91 26.54 -5.79 -15.23
C LYS A 91 26.31 -7.23 -14.78
N LYS A 92 25.94 -7.44 -13.51
CA LYS A 92 25.55 -8.75 -12.94
C LYS A 92 24.24 -9.32 -13.51
N GLY A 93 23.53 -8.57 -14.35
CA GLY A 93 22.32 -9.02 -15.04
C GLY A 93 21.02 -8.68 -14.33
N TYR A 94 21.07 -7.99 -13.19
CA TYR A 94 19.87 -7.48 -12.55
C TYR A 94 19.19 -6.44 -13.45
N GLY A 95 17.86 -6.50 -13.49
CA GLY A 95 17.05 -5.62 -14.31
C GLY A 95 16.95 -5.96 -15.79
N LYS A 96 17.59 -7.06 -16.22
CA LYS A 96 17.34 -7.63 -17.54
C LYS A 96 16.04 -8.43 -17.50
N LYS A 97 15.26 -8.32 -18.58
CA LYS A 97 14.10 -9.19 -18.80
C LYS A 97 14.60 -10.64 -18.92
N PRO A 98 14.02 -11.61 -18.20
CA PRO A 98 14.39 -13.01 -18.37
C PRO A 98 14.17 -13.43 -19.84
N ARG A 99 15.13 -14.17 -20.41
CA ARG A 99 14.93 -14.81 -21.71
C ARG A 99 13.92 -15.95 -21.51
N LYS A 100 12.86 -15.95 -22.33
CA LYS A 100 11.76 -16.92 -22.30
C LYS A 100 12.15 -18.18 -23.05
#